data_AF-A0A838TD61-F1
#
_entry.id   AF-A0A838TD61-F1
#
_cell.length_a   1.000
_cell.length_b   1.000
_cell.length_c   1.000
_cell.angle_alpha   90.00
_cell.angle_beta   90.00
_cell.angle_gamma   90.00
#
_symmetry.space_group_name_H-M   'P 1'
#
loop_
_entity.id
_entity.type
_entity.pdbx_description
1 polymer ?
#
loop_
_entity_poly.entity_id
_entity_poly.type
_entity_poly.pdbx_seq_one_letter_code
_entity_poly.pdbx_strand_id
1 'polypeptide(L)'
;MNVLILAAGYATRLYPLTLTKAKPLLEVAGKPMIEWVLDNLAPIPDVRAVYVVTNDKFVKDFQAWADVYAKSQPKITFKIVNDGSQSDADKLGAIGDIRLVITREELTSEPLIV
;
A
#
# COMPACT_ATOMS: atom_id res chain seq x y z
N MET A 1 -9.92 -0.32 13.52
CA MET A 1 -8.67 -0.99 13.13
C MET A 1 -8.00 -0.29 11.97
N ASN A 2 -6.69 -0.45 11.87
CA ASN A 2 -5.86 0.02 10.78
C ASN A 2 -5.55 -1.15 9.84
N VAL A 3 -5.41 -0.87 8.54
CA VAL A 3 -5.02 -1.83 7.51
C VAL A 3 -3.65 -1.42 6.97
N LEU A 4 -2.74 -2.36 6.77
CA LEU A 4 -1.45 -2.15 6.11
C LEU A 4 -1.36 -3.00 4.85
N ILE A 5 -1.22 -2.35 3.69
CA ILE A 5 -0.94 -3.00 2.42
C ILE A 5 0.56 -2.98 2.15
N LEU A 6 1.18 -4.16 2.06
CA LEU A 6 2.59 -4.33 1.71
C LEU A 6 2.78 -4.25 0.19
N ALA A 7 3.29 -3.11 -0.28
CA ALA A 7 3.43 -2.77 -1.70
C ALA A 7 4.84 -2.30 -2.08
N ALA A 8 5.86 -2.54 -1.25
CA ALA A 8 7.25 -2.15 -1.51
C ALA A 8 8.02 -3.15 -2.41
N GLY A 9 7.46 -4.34 -2.66
CA GLY A 9 8.08 -5.34 -3.51
C GLY A 9 8.11 -4.97 -5.00
N TYR A 10 9.22 -5.28 -5.68
CA TYR A 10 9.44 -5.02 -7.11
C TYR A 10 8.75 -6.03 -8.04
N ALA A 11 8.21 -7.12 -7.47
CA ALA A 11 7.43 -8.13 -8.18
C ALA A 11 8.09 -8.66 -9.47
N THR A 12 9.40 -8.91 -9.42
CA THR A 12 10.25 -9.29 -10.59
C THR A 12 9.74 -10.50 -11.38
N ARG A 13 8.99 -11.40 -10.75
CA ARG A 13 8.35 -12.56 -11.41
C ARG A 13 7.28 -12.19 -12.43
N LEU A 14 6.72 -10.98 -12.35
CA LEU A 14 5.70 -10.47 -13.29
C LEU A 14 6.30 -9.57 -14.37
N TYR A 15 7.62 -9.52 -14.50
CA TYR A 15 8.24 -8.81 -15.62
C TYR A 15 7.77 -9.37 -16.96
N PRO A 16 7.50 -8.49 -17.95
CA PRO A 16 7.82 -7.06 -17.97
C PRO A 16 6.77 -6.12 -17.33
N LEU A 17 5.61 -6.61 -16.89
CA LEU A 17 4.48 -5.77 -16.46
C LEU A 17 4.84 -4.83 -15.30
N THR A 18 5.69 -5.29 -14.39
CA THR A 18 6.05 -4.53 -13.18
C THR A 18 7.34 -3.72 -13.31
N LEU A 19 7.88 -3.58 -14.53
CA LEU A 19 9.05 -2.73 -14.77
C LEU A 19 8.75 -1.25 -14.54
N THR A 20 7.55 -0.78 -14.90
CA THR A 20 7.16 0.63 -14.82
C THR A 20 5.91 0.89 -13.99
N LYS A 21 5.23 -0.17 -13.50
CA LYS A 21 4.03 -0.05 -12.67
C LYS A 21 4.09 -1.03 -11.51
N ALA A 22 3.80 -0.58 -10.29
CA ALA A 22 3.74 -1.48 -9.14
C ALA A 22 2.65 -2.54 -9.32
N LYS A 23 2.91 -3.78 -8.89
CA LYS A 23 1.94 -4.88 -8.97
C LYS A 23 0.55 -4.47 -8.45
N PRO A 24 0.38 -3.88 -7.25
CA PRO A 24 -0.95 -3.52 -6.75
C PRO A 24 -1.71 -2.50 -7.61
N LEU A 25 -1.02 -1.73 -8.47
CA LEU A 25 -1.62 -0.75 -9.38
C LEU A 25 -1.84 -1.28 -10.81
N LEU A 26 -1.50 -2.55 -11.06
CA LEU A 26 -1.89 -3.22 -12.31
C LEU A 26 -3.41 -3.39 -12.34
N GLU A 27 -4.00 -3.23 -13.53
CA GLU A 27 -5.44 -3.40 -13.71
C GLU A 27 -5.81 -4.87 -13.90
N VAL A 28 -6.88 -5.28 -13.22
CA VAL A 28 -7.54 -6.58 -13.38
C VAL A 28 -9.01 -6.30 -13.59
N ALA A 29 -9.55 -6.71 -14.74
CA ALA A 29 -10.91 -6.43 -15.17
C ALA A 29 -11.28 -4.93 -15.09
N GLY A 30 -10.36 -4.06 -15.53
CA GLY A 30 -10.56 -2.61 -15.59
C GLY A 30 -10.43 -1.85 -14.26
N LYS A 31 -9.96 -2.52 -13.20
CA LYS A 31 -9.76 -1.91 -11.87
C LYS A 31 -8.39 -2.28 -11.30
N PRO A 32 -7.65 -1.35 -10.66
CA PRO A 32 -6.40 -1.67 -9.98
C PRO A 32 -6.55 -2.79 -8.95
N MET A 33 -5.58 -3.71 -8.90
CA MET A 33 -5.63 -4.87 -7.99
C MET A 33 -5.85 -4.52 -6.53
N ILE A 34 -5.23 -3.43 -6.06
CA ILE A 34 -5.36 -2.95 -4.68
C ILE A 34 -6.80 -2.56 -4.32
N GLU A 35 -7.56 -2.04 -5.29
CA GLU A 35 -8.94 -1.59 -5.05
C GLU A 35 -9.88 -2.77 -4.83
N TRP A 36 -9.65 -3.92 -5.47
CA TRP A 36 -10.43 -5.13 -5.18
C TRP A 36 -10.31 -5.58 -3.71
N VAL A 37 -9.14 -5.37 -3.08
CA VAL A 37 -8.95 -5.66 -1.66
C VAL A 37 -9.66 -4.60 -0.82
N LEU A 38 -9.44 -3.32 -1.12
CA LEU A 38 -9.95 -2.21 -0.33
C LEU A 38 -11.47 -2.06 -0.42
N ASP A 39 -12.07 -2.33 -1.58
CA ASP A 39 -13.53 -2.31 -1.76
C ASP A 39 -14.22 -3.38 -0.91
N ASN A 40 -13.55 -4.51 -0.64
CA ASN A 40 -14.07 -5.53 0.28
C ASN A 40 -13.92 -5.14 1.76
N LEU A 41 -12.93 -4.30 2.08
CA LEU A 41 -12.69 -3.83 3.45
C LEU A 41 -13.48 -2.56 3.79
N ALA A 42 -13.75 -1.71 2.82
CA ALA A 42 -14.40 -0.42 3.00
C ALA A 42 -15.79 -0.47 3.68
N PRO A 43 -16.64 -1.51 3.46
CA PRO A 43 -17.91 -1.63 4.16
C PRO A 43 -17.78 -1.95 5.66
N ILE A 44 -16.60 -2.36 6.14
CA ILE A 44 -16.37 -2.72 7.55
C ILE A 44 -16.30 -1.41 8.38
N PRO A 45 -17.25 -1.15 9.29
CA PRO A 45 -17.34 0.14 9.99
C PRO A 45 -16.11 0.50 10.82
N ASP A 46 -15.39 -0.51 11.31
CA ASP A 46 -14.23 -0.32 12.17
C ASP A 46 -12.96 0.05 11.40
N VAL A 47 -12.92 -0.02 10.07
CA VAL A 47 -11.73 0.34 9.29
C VAL A 47 -11.58 1.86 9.26
N ARG A 48 -10.51 2.37 9.89
CA ARG A 48 -10.28 3.81 10.10
C ARG A 48 -9.24 4.39 9.14
N ALA A 49 -8.18 3.62 8.93
CA ALA A 49 -7.03 4.05 8.16
C ALA A 49 -6.42 2.88 7.38
N VAL A 50 -5.95 3.19 6.19
CA VAL A 50 -5.22 2.30 5.30
C VAL A 50 -3.84 2.91 5.06
N TYR A 51 -2.83 2.16 5.45
CA TYR A 51 -1.43 2.46 5.19
C TYR A 51 -0.99 1.63 4.00
N VAL A 52 -0.37 2.25 3.00
CA VAL A 52 0.26 1.53 1.89
C VAL A 52 1.75 1.83 1.96
N VAL A 53 2.54 0.82 2.31
CA VAL A 53 4.00 0.94 2.29
C VAL A 53 4.52 0.53 0.93
N THR A 54 5.33 1.38 0.31
CA THR A 54 5.88 1.16 -1.03
C THR A 54 7.32 1.68 -1.13
N ASN A 55 7.96 1.44 -2.27
CA ASN A 55 9.34 1.83 -2.52
C ASN A 55 9.47 3.19 -3.19
N ASP A 56 10.71 3.70 -3.23
CA ASP A 56 11.01 5.04 -3.73
C ASP A 56 10.62 5.21 -5.21
N LYS A 57 10.72 4.11 -5.97
CA LYS A 57 10.38 4.07 -7.38
C LYS A 57 8.88 4.31 -7.62
N PHE A 58 7.99 3.76 -6.80
CA PHE A 58 6.55 3.77 -7.06
C PHE A 58 5.74 4.66 -6.10
N VAL A 59 6.36 5.30 -5.12
CA VAL A 59 5.67 6.16 -4.12
C VAL A 59 4.78 7.22 -4.75
N LYS A 60 5.23 7.85 -5.84
CA LYS A 60 4.46 8.90 -6.53
C LYS A 60 3.20 8.34 -7.20
N ASP A 61 3.29 7.14 -7.76
CA ASP A 61 2.15 6.47 -8.41
C ASP A 61 1.08 6.10 -7.38
N PHE A 62 1.52 5.60 -6.21
CA PHE A 62 0.61 5.31 -5.10
C PHE A 62 -0.02 6.56 -4.50
N GLN A 63 0.73 7.68 -4.41
CA GLN A 63 0.16 8.94 -3.96
C GLN A 63 -0.92 9.43 -4.93
N ALA A 64 -0.63 9.45 -6.23
CA ALA A 64 -1.60 9.84 -7.25
C ALA A 64 -2.86 8.94 -7.25
N TRP A 65 -2.67 7.64 -7.08
CA TRP A 65 -3.77 6.70 -6.92
C TRP A 65 -4.61 7.01 -5.67
N ALA A 66 -3.97 7.21 -4.52
CA ALA A 66 -4.66 7.49 -3.25
C ALA A 66 -5.46 8.80 -3.30
N ASP A 67 -4.91 9.85 -3.91
CA ASP A 67 -5.57 11.16 -4.07
C ASP A 67 -6.90 11.06 -4.85
N VAL A 68 -7.01 10.06 -5.73
CA VAL A 68 -8.24 9.78 -6.47
C VAL A 68 -9.14 8.82 -5.68
N TYR A 69 -8.61 7.67 -5.26
CA TYR A 69 -9.40 6.61 -4.63
C TYR A 69 -10.01 7.06 -3.29
N ALA A 70 -9.27 7.82 -2.46
CA ALA A 70 -9.75 8.29 -1.17
C ALA A 70 -11.01 9.16 -1.27
N LYS A 71 -11.26 9.82 -2.41
CA LYS A 71 -12.50 10.59 -2.64
C LYS A 71 -13.74 9.71 -2.64
N SER A 72 -13.60 8.44 -3.02
CA SER A 72 -14.69 7.45 -2.95
C SER A 72 -14.86 6.84 -1.55
N GLN A 73 -13.91 7.06 -0.64
CA GLN A 73 -13.87 6.46 0.70
C GLN A 73 -13.66 7.54 1.80
N PRO A 74 -14.56 8.53 1.94
CA PRO A 74 -14.33 9.72 2.76
C PRO A 74 -14.18 9.45 4.27
N LYS A 75 -14.54 8.25 4.74
CA LYS A 75 -14.42 7.86 6.15
C LYS A 75 -13.07 7.19 6.48
N ILE A 76 -12.29 6.82 5.46
CA ILE A 76 -11.04 6.08 5.62
C ILE A 76 -9.88 7.02 5.29
N THR A 77 -8.92 7.12 6.20
CA THR A 77 -7.68 7.87 5.95
C THR A 77 -6.70 7.00 5.18
N PHE A 78 -6.16 7.50 4.07
CA PHE A 78 -5.12 6.81 3.31
C PHE A 78 -3.77 7.47 3.56
N LYS A 79 -2.74 6.67 3.85
CA LYS A 79 -1.37 7.14 4.02
C LYS A 79 -0.40 6.29 3.21
N ILE A 80 0.38 6.94 2.37
CA ILE A 80 1.45 6.31 1.60
C ILE A 80 2.76 6.46 2.36
N VAL A 81 3.43 5.34 2.64
CA VAL A 81 4.71 5.31 3.34
C VAL A 81 5.78 4.84 2.36
N ASN A 82 6.80 5.66 2.13
CA ASN A 82 7.99 5.25 1.38
C ASN A 82 8.95 4.51 2.32
N ASP A 83 9.34 3.29 1.96
CA ASP A 83 10.34 2.49 2.68
C ASP A 83 11.79 2.94 2.40
N GLY A 84 11.98 3.78 1.38
CA GLY A 84 13.25 4.34 0.97
C GLY A 84 14.10 3.41 0.10
N SER A 85 13.65 2.19 -0.19
CA SER A 85 14.37 1.27 -1.07
C SER A 85 14.32 1.75 -2.52
N GLN A 86 15.44 1.60 -3.22
CA GLN A 86 15.57 2.00 -4.63
C GLN A 86 15.69 0.81 -5.59
N SER A 87 15.90 -0.40 -5.06
CA SER A 87 15.96 -1.65 -5.81
C SER A 87 15.44 -2.86 -5.01
N ASP A 88 15.38 -4.02 -5.65
CA ASP A 88 14.99 -5.26 -4.96
C ASP A 88 16.05 -5.74 -3.96
N ALA A 89 17.30 -5.27 -4.08
CA ALA A 89 18.44 -5.71 -3.27
C ALA A 89 18.51 -5.01 -1.90
N ASP A 90 17.97 -3.81 -1.78
CA ASP A 90 18.01 -2.95 -0.57
C ASP A 90 16.63 -2.81 0.10
N LYS A 91 15.63 -3.59 -0.32
CA LYS A 91 14.31 -3.62 0.33
C LYS A 91 14.39 -4.08 1.78
N LEU A 92 13.54 -3.51 2.62
CA LEU A 92 13.42 -3.89 4.03
C LEU A 92 12.78 -5.28 4.21
N GLY A 93 11.99 -5.69 3.21
CA GLY A 93 11.16 -6.89 3.25
C GLY A 93 9.94 -6.71 4.16
N ALA A 94 9.00 -7.65 4.08
CA ALA A 94 7.70 -7.52 4.72
C ALA A 94 7.75 -7.17 6.22
N ILE A 95 8.59 -7.85 7.00
CA ILE A 95 8.73 -7.58 8.43
C ILE A 95 9.37 -6.21 8.70
N GLY A 96 10.35 -5.81 7.87
CA GLY A 96 10.98 -4.50 7.96
C GLY A 96 10.01 -3.37 7.65
N ASP A 97 9.18 -3.55 6.62
CA ASP A 97 8.11 -2.62 6.24
C ASP A 97 7.04 -2.49 7.33
N ILE A 98 6.59 -3.60 7.92
CA ILE A 98 5.66 -3.59 9.05
C ILE A 98 6.24 -2.79 10.21
N ARG A 99 7.49 -3.08 10.59
CA ARG A 99 8.18 -2.36 11.68
C ARG A 99 8.31 -0.87 11.38
N LEU A 100 8.64 -0.51 10.13
CA LEU A 100 8.76 0.88 9.69
C LEU A 100 7.43 1.62 9.90
N VAL A 101 6.32 1.08 9.40
CA VAL A 101 5.00 1.74 9.51
C VAL A 101 4.56 1.83 10.97
N ILE A 102 4.69 0.75 11.76
CA ILE A 102 4.32 0.76 13.18
C ILE A 102 5.10 1.84 13.94
N THR A 103 6.40 1.97 13.68
CA THR A 103 7.26 2.94 14.37
C THR A 103 6.96 4.37 13.92
N ARG A 104 6.83 4.60 12.61
CA ARG A 104 6.64 5.94 12.03
C ARG A 104 5.27 6.53 12.34
N GLU A 105 4.25 5.69 12.40
CA GLU A 105 2.85 6.08 12.59
C GLU A 105 2.35 5.81 14.01
N GLU A 106 3.26 5.43 14.92
CA GLU A 106 3.02 5.23 16.35
C GLU A 106 1.89 4.22 16.65
N LEU A 107 1.84 3.11 15.91
CA LEU A 107 0.73 2.15 15.93
C LEU A 107 0.89 1.00 16.95
N THR A 108 1.82 1.09 17.89
CA THR A 108 2.20 -0.03 18.79
C THR A 108 1.02 -0.56 19.63
N SER A 109 0.07 0.30 19.99
CA SER A 109 -1.12 -0.06 20.78
C SER A 109 -2.40 -0.16 19.94
N GLU A 110 -2.30 -0.06 18.61
CA GLU A 110 -3.45 -0.02 17.72
C GLU A 110 -3.61 -1.35 16.97
N PRO A 111 -4.84 -1.86 16.79
CA PRO A 111 -5.07 -3.07 16.01
C PRO A 111 -4.72 -2.81 14.54
N LEU A 112 -3.78 -3.62 14.01
CA LEU A 112 -3.30 -3.58 12.63
C LEU A 112 -3.55 -4.94 11.95
N ILE A 113 -4.19 -4.90 10.78
CA ILE A 113 -4.30 -6.05 9.89
C ILE A 113 -3.42 -5.82 8.66
N VAL A 114 -2.76 -6.87 8.18
CA VAL A 114 -1.86 -6.87 7.02
C VAL A 114 -2.42 -7.78 5.94
#